data_AF-A0A316L818-F1
#
_entry.id   AF-A0A316L818-F1
#
_cell.length_a   1.000
_cell.length_b   1.000
_cell.length_c   1.000
_cell.angle_alpha   90.00
_cell.angle_beta   90.00
_cell.angle_gamma   90.00
#
_symmetry.space_group_name_H-M   'P 1'
#
loop_
_entity.id
_entity.type
_entity.pdbx_description
1 polymer ?
#
loop_
_entity_poly.entity_id
_entity_poly.type
_entity_poly.pdbx_seq_one_letter_code
_entity_poly.pdbx_strand_id
1 'polypeptide(L)' 'MKKNNNRGQALVEYVLIISLITVLAVVLIKYLGGYLKDAITKASCPLVGETYVEGEKRGEGKCVSTESNGLWD' A
#
# COMPACT_ATOMS: atom_id res chain seq x y z
N MET A 1 43.08 -26.45 8.45
CA MET A 1 42.68 -25.68 7.25
C MET A 1 41.19 -25.97 7.00
N LYS A 2 40.30 -25.02 7.30
CA LYS A 2 38.84 -25.22 7.22
C LYS A 2 38.45 -25.26 5.73
N LYS A 3 37.94 -26.39 5.26
CA LYS A 3 37.58 -26.60 3.86
C LYS A 3 36.27 -25.86 3.58
N ASN A 4 36.34 -24.68 3.00
CA ASN A 4 35.17 -23.90 2.59
C ASN A 4 34.54 -24.56 1.36
N ASN A 5 33.36 -25.14 1.58
CA ASN A 5 32.52 -25.78 0.58
C ASN A 5 31.57 -24.74 -0.03
N ASN A 6 32.06 -24.00 -1.03
CA ASN A 6 31.34 -22.89 -1.68
C ASN A 6 30.22 -23.34 -2.65
N ARG A 7 29.76 -24.59 -2.60
CA ARG A 7 28.71 -25.10 -3.48
C ARG A 7 27.35 -24.83 -2.83
N GLY A 8 26.60 -23.87 -3.38
CA GLY A 8 25.26 -23.47 -2.91
C GLY A 8 25.18 -22.08 -2.27
N GLN A 9 26.32 -21.43 -2.01
CA GLN A 9 26.35 -20.11 -1.36
C GLN A 9 25.77 -18.99 -2.24
N ALA A 10 25.89 -19.09 -3.57
CA ALA A 10 25.35 -18.11 -4.52
C ALA A 10 23.82 -17.99 -4.43
N LEU A 11 23.09 -19.11 -4.23
CA LEU A 11 21.63 -19.08 -4.14
C LEU A 11 21.16 -18.40 -2.84
N VAL A 12 21.87 -18.63 -1.74
CA VAL A 12 21.57 -18.01 -0.45
C VAL A 12 21.79 -16.50 -0.51
N GLU A 13 22.84 -16.06 -1.18
CA GLU A 13 23.15 -14.63 -1.34
C GLU A 13 22.05 -13.89 -2.13
N TYR A 14 21.56 -14.46 -3.25
CA TYR A 14 20.46 -13.87 -4.01
C TYR A 14 19.16 -13.79 -3.20
N VAL A 15 18.80 -14.85 -2.45
CA VAL A 15 17.58 -14.86 -1.63
C VAL A 15 17.67 -13.81 -0.52
N LEU A 16 18.84 -13.65 0.11
CA LEU A 16 19.06 -12.63 1.14
C LEU A 16 18.86 -11.21 0.57
N ILE A 17 19.44 -10.91 -0.59
CA ILE A 17 19.29 -9.60 -1.24
C ILE A 17 17.83 -9.34 -1.61
N ILE A 18 17.14 -10.31 -2.21
CA ILE A 18 15.73 -10.19 -2.57
C ILE A 18 14.87 -9.97 -1.31
N SER A 19 15.12 -10.73 -0.24
CA SER A 19 14.40 -10.56 1.02
C SER A 19 14.56 -9.14 1.58
N LEU A 20 15.76 -8.57 1.52
CA LEU A 20 16.04 -7.21 1.97
C LEU A 20 15.27 -6.18 1.14
N ILE A 21 15.35 -6.29 -0.19
CA ILE A 21 14.69 -5.36 -1.11
C ILE A 21 13.16 -5.43 -0.97
N THR A 22 12.60 -6.63 -0.84
CA THR A 22 11.14 -6.81 -0.66
C THR A 22 10.64 -6.16 0.63
N VAL A 23 11.35 -6.32 1.75
CA VAL A 23 11.00 -5.65 3.00
C VAL A 23 11.05 -4.13 2.85
N LEU A 24 12.11 -3.60 2.22
CA LEU A 24 12.23 -2.16 1.96
C LEU A 24 11.08 -1.65 1.08
N ALA A 25 10.73 -2.38 0.03
CA ALA A 25 9.62 -2.02 -0.85
C ALA A 25 8.28 -2.01 -0.11
N VAL A 26 8.01 -2.99 0.75
CA VAL A 26 6.79 -3.04 1.57
C VAL A 26 6.72 -1.85 2.52
N VAL A 27 7.84 -1.46 3.14
CA VAL A 27 7.90 -0.29 4.01
C VAL A 27 7.59 0.99 3.23
N LEU A 28 8.18 1.17 2.04
CA LEU A 28 7.85 2.30 1.17
C LEU A 28 6.37 2.32 0.82
N ILE A 29 5.81 1.20 0.35
CA ILE A 29 4.41 1.10 -0.04
C ILE A 29 3.49 1.35 1.15
N LYS A 30 3.84 0.96 2.38
CA LYS A 30 3.05 1.31 3.56
C LYS A 30 3.11 2.80 3.89
N TYR A 31 4.27 3.43 3.74
CA TYR A 31 4.44 4.86 4.00
C TYR A 31 3.74 5.73 2.95
N LEU A 32 3.85 5.36 1.67
CA LEU A 32 3.19 6.01 0.54
C LEU A 32 1.74 5.55 0.34
N GLY A 33 1.37 4.42 0.94
CA GLY A 33 0.07 3.77 0.73
C GLY A 33 -1.09 4.61 1.24
N GLY A 34 -0.89 5.38 2.31
CA GLY A 34 -1.90 6.33 2.77
C GLY A 34 -2.21 7.40 1.72
N TYR A 35 -1.18 7.98 1.11
CA TYR A 35 -1.35 8.95 0.02
C TYR A 35 -1.99 8.33 -1.23
N LEU A 36 -1.55 7.14 -1.61
CA LEU A 36 -2.08 6.46 -2.78
C LEU A 36 -3.56 6.09 -2.57
N LYS A 37 -3.89 5.63 -1.37
CA LYS A 37 -5.26 5.32 -0.97
C LYS A 37 -6.14 6.57 -0.99
N ASP A 38 -5.70 7.68 -0.41
CA ASP A 38 -6.45 8.94 -0.44
C ASP A 38 -6.61 9.49 -1.87
N ALA A 39 -5.57 9.40 -2.71
CA ALA A 39 -5.63 9.84 -4.10
C ALA A 39 -6.63 9.01 -4.92
N ILE A 40 -6.63 7.68 -4.74
CA ILE A 40 -7.62 6.79 -5.34
C ILE A 40 -9.00 7.14 -4.82
N THR A 41 -9.20 7.23 -3.50
CA THR A 41 -10.50 7.58 -2.91
C THR A 41 -11.01 8.92 -3.43
N LYS A 42 -10.16 9.95 -3.50
CA LYS A 42 -10.51 11.26 -4.05
C LYS A 42 -10.93 11.21 -5.52
N ALA A 43 -10.29 10.37 -6.32
CA ALA A 43 -10.67 10.16 -7.71
C ALA A 43 -11.94 9.29 -7.84
N SER A 44 -12.17 8.35 -6.91
CA SER A 44 -13.26 7.39 -6.94
C SER A 44 -14.59 7.92 -6.38
N CYS A 45 -14.60 8.68 -5.28
CA CYS A 45 -15.85 9.22 -4.70
C CYS A 45 -16.74 9.97 -5.71
N PRO A 46 -16.22 10.91 -6.55
CA PRO A 46 -17.07 11.65 -7.48
C PRO A 46 -17.64 10.76 -8.60
N LEU A 47 -17.04 9.61 -8.90
CA LEU A 47 -17.56 8.65 -9.87
C LEU A 47 -18.81 7.92 -9.36
N VAL A 48 -18.96 7.81 -8.04
CA VAL A 48 -20.09 7.15 -7.37
C VAL A 48 -21.12 8.19 -6.87
N GLY A 49 -20.95 9.47 -7.22
CA GLY A 49 -21.83 10.55 -6.77
C GLY A 49 -21.60 10.97 -5.31
N GLU A 50 -20.50 10.55 -4.70
CA GLU A 50 -20.12 10.89 -3.34
C GLU A 50 -19.06 11.99 -3.31
N THR A 51 -18.95 12.69 -2.18
CA THR A 51 -17.94 13.72 -1.98
C THR A 51 -16.79 13.20 -1.13
N TYR A 52 -15.56 13.51 -1.54
CA TYR A 52 -14.37 13.13 -0.78
C TYR A 52 -14.18 14.07 0.42
N VAL A 53 -14.01 13.48 1.60
CA VAL A 53 -13.63 14.19 2.83
C VAL A 53 -12.30 13.64 3.34
N GLU A 54 -11.38 14.55 3.63
CA GLU A 54 -10.06 14.21 4.15
C GLU A 54 -10.15 13.73 5.62
N GLY A 55 -9.48 12.63 5.93
CA GLY A 55 -9.39 12.11 7.31
C GLY A 55 -8.29 12.80 8.11
N GLU A 56 -8.26 12.56 9.43
CA GLU A 56 -7.24 13.14 10.32
C GLU A 56 -5.82 12.67 9.99
N LYS A 57 -5.68 11.48 9.38
CA LYS A 57 -4.41 10.92 8.92
C LYS A 57 -4.49 10.47 7.47
N ARG A 58 -3.32 10.34 6.86
CA ARG A 58 -3.14 9.85 5.49
C ARG A 58 -3.69 8.43 5.35
N GLY A 59 -4.53 8.20 4.34
CA GLY A 59 -5.19 6.93 4.03
C GLY A 59 -6.54 6.73 4.73
N GLU A 60 -7.01 7.74 5.45
CA GLU A 60 -8.30 7.76 6.16
C GLU A 60 -9.34 8.64 5.48
N GLY A 61 -9.05 9.16 4.27
CA GLY A 61 -10.05 9.85 3.46
C GLY A 61 -11.26 8.95 3.19
N LYS A 62 -12.46 9.53 3.28
CA LYS A 62 -13.73 8.83 3.12
C LYS A 62 -14.57 9.48 2.05
N CYS A 63 -15.37 8.66 1.38
CA CYS A 63 -16.47 9.15 0.59
C CYS A 63 -17.68 9.32 1.50
N VAL A 64 -18.35 10.47 1.39
CA VAL A 64 -19.63 10.73 2.03
C VAL A 64 -20.66 11.02 0.97
N SER A 65 -21.74 10.25 1.00
CA SER A 65 -22.92 10.48 0.18
C SER A 65 -23.54 11.83 0.54
N THR A 66 -23.71 12.70 -0.45
CA THR A 66 -24.44 13.98 -0.28
C THR A 66 -25.94 13.74 -0.02
N GLU A 67 -26.42 12.51 -0.22
CA GLU A 67 -27.84 12.15 -0.20
C GLU A 67 -28.11 11.03 0.82
N SER A 68 -28.11 11.38 2.12
CA SER A 68 -28.85 10.60 3.12
C SER A 68 -30.28 11.12 3.21
N ASN A 69 -31.07 10.91 2.16
CA ASN A 69 -32.49 10.63 2.32
C ASN A 69 -33.06 9.92 1.09
N GLY A 70 -32.91 8.60 1.12
CA GLY A 70 -33.70 7.65 0.35
C GLY A 70 -33.19 7.39 -1.06
N LEU A 71 -32.70 6.17 -1.31
CA LEU A 71 -33.36 5.37 -2.35
C LEU A 71 -33.12 3.85 -2.31
N TRP A 72 -32.16 3.28 -1.58
CA TRP A 72 -31.92 1.81 -1.58
C TRP A 72 -31.34 1.41 -0.21
N ASP A 73 -31.98 0.63 0.67
CA ASP A 73 -32.25 -0.82 0.57
C ASP A 73 -31.24 -1.58 -0.31
#